data_AF-A0A2S8RDE6-F1
#
_entry.id   AF-A0A2S8RDE6-F1
#
_cell.length_a   1.000
_cell.length_b   1.000
_cell.length_c   1.000
_cell.angle_alpha   90.00
_cell.angle_beta   90.00
_cell.angle_gamma   90.00
#
_symmetry.space_group_name_H-M   'P 1'
#
loop_
_entity.id
_entity.type
_entity.pdbx_description
1 polymer ?
#
loop_
_entity_poly.entity_id
_entity_poly.type
_entity_poly.pdbx_seq_one_letter_code
_entity_poly.pdbx_strand_id
1 'polypeptide(L)'
;MKKMLKNQKGFSLVELLIVIAIMGVLAALAFSMFAGILGNSRRRADERTADQIAKALTSYIVESGDTKLEILDGTNTDYTVTYEQADGTPVNPGPNVSVGTGVTPPQELVKALQHVIVVENNTTKRTVKYGPYLTPKEGKDIGWENYAPTWSGHEDGYSIIVFSNLQKADVVPVPENNTTVQDSVGDTLACEVKLAP
;
A
#
# COMPACT_ATOMS: atom_id res chain seq x y z
N MET A 1 -1.59 -53.65 51.67
CA MET A 1 -1.78 -52.63 50.60
C MET A 1 -1.88 -51.26 51.26
N LYS A 2 -0.86 -50.40 51.13
CA LYS A 2 -0.80 -49.09 51.81
C LYS A 2 -1.48 -48.06 50.92
N LYS A 3 -2.70 -47.62 51.27
CA LYS A 3 -3.42 -46.55 50.56
C LYS A 3 -2.68 -45.24 50.75
N MET A 4 -2.06 -44.73 49.67
CA MET A 4 -1.54 -43.37 49.61
C MET A 4 -2.72 -42.41 49.50
N LEU A 5 -3.08 -41.71 50.59
CA LEU A 5 -3.99 -40.56 50.50
C LEU A 5 -3.23 -39.43 49.80
N LYS A 6 -3.64 -39.10 48.57
CA LYS A 6 -3.14 -37.92 47.84
C LYS A 6 -3.59 -36.67 48.58
N ASN A 7 -2.63 -35.95 49.16
CA ASN A 7 -2.84 -34.63 49.76
C ASN A 7 -3.17 -33.63 48.65
N GLN A 8 -4.46 -33.40 48.37
CA GLN A 8 -4.88 -32.31 47.50
C GLN A 8 -4.86 -31.02 48.32
N LYS A 9 -3.71 -30.34 48.35
CA LYS A 9 -3.64 -28.95 48.83
C LYS A 9 -4.40 -28.10 47.79
N GLY A 10 -5.66 -27.78 48.10
CA GLY A 10 -6.46 -26.86 47.30
C GLY A 10 -5.86 -25.45 47.34
N PHE A 11 -5.94 -24.76 46.21
CA PHE A 11 -5.51 -23.37 46.06
C PHE A 11 -6.33 -22.46 46.99
N SER A 12 -5.70 -21.54 47.72
CA SER A 12 -6.42 -20.59 48.56
C SER A 12 -7.08 -19.51 47.69
N LEU A 13 -8.32 -19.13 48.03
CA LEU A 13 -8.99 -17.99 47.37
C LEU A 13 -8.17 -16.70 47.52
N VAL A 14 -7.46 -16.55 48.64
CA VAL A 14 -6.59 -15.39 48.90
C VAL A 14 -5.38 -15.38 47.95
N GLU A 15 -4.78 -16.55 47.68
CA GLU A 15 -3.67 -16.67 46.74
C GLU A 15 -4.11 -16.27 45.33
N LEU A 16 -5.31 -16.67 44.92
CA LEU A 16 -5.86 -16.28 43.62
C LEU A 16 -6.15 -14.77 43.55
N LEU A 17 -6.66 -14.18 44.63
CA LEU A 17 -6.97 -12.75 44.71
C LEU A 17 -5.72 -11.88 44.57
N ILE A 18 -4.61 -12.26 45.20
CA ILE A 18 -3.34 -11.53 45.07
C ILE A 18 -2.81 -11.60 43.63
N VAL A 19 -2.93 -12.76 42.97
CA VAL A 19 -2.47 -12.93 41.57
C VAL A 19 -3.25 -12.02 40.63
N ILE A 20 -4.58 -11.99 40.70
CA ILE A 20 -5.38 -11.12 39.84
C ILE A 20 -5.14 -9.63 40.14
N ALA A 21 -4.85 -9.28 41.40
CA ALA A 21 -4.50 -7.91 41.78
C ALA A 21 -3.18 -7.46 41.15
N ILE A 22 -2.14 -8.30 41.20
CA ILE A 22 -0.85 -8.02 40.56
C ILE A 22 -1.01 -7.97 39.04
N MET A 23 -1.75 -8.92 38.44
CA MET A 23 -2.03 -8.93 37.00
C MET A 23 -2.79 -7.68 36.55
N GLY A 24 -3.71 -7.15 37.37
CA GLY A 24 -4.41 -5.89 37.10
C GLY A 24 -3.48 -4.68 37.03
N VAL A 25 -2.53 -4.57 37.98
CA VAL A 25 -1.52 -3.49 37.98
C VAL A 25 -0.60 -3.60 36.77
N LEU A 26 -0.12 -4.81 36.45
CA LEU A 26 0.74 -5.04 35.28
C LEU A 26 0.01 -4.74 33.97
N ALA A 27 -1.26 -5.13 33.84
CA ALA A 27 -2.07 -4.87 32.65
C ALA A 27 -2.27 -3.36 32.41
N ALA A 28 -2.49 -2.58 33.48
CA ALA A 28 -2.65 -1.13 33.38
C ALA A 28 -1.40 -0.42 32.83
N LEU A 29 -0.20 -0.79 33.31
CA LEU A 29 1.06 -0.26 32.81
C LEU A 29 1.36 -0.72 31.38
N ALA A 30 1.06 -1.99 31.08
CA ALA A 30 1.26 -2.54 29.74
C ALA A 30 0.40 -1.83 28.68
N PHE A 31 -0.87 -1.55 28.99
CA PHE A 31 -1.81 -0.96 28.04
C PHE A 31 -1.34 0.39 27.46
N SER A 32 -0.86 1.29 28.32
CA SER A 32 -0.38 2.61 27.90
C SER A 32 0.87 2.54 27.02
N MET A 33 1.79 1.62 27.31
CA MET A 33 2.97 1.37 26.48
C MET A 33 2.60 0.78 25.11
N PHE A 34 1.71 -0.22 25.08
CA PHE A 34 1.32 -0.89 23.84
C PHE A 34 0.56 0.02 22.87
N ALA A 35 -0.27 0.95 23.36
CA ALA A 35 -1.01 1.88 22.51
C ALA A 35 -0.08 2.76 21.65
N GLY A 36 1.00 3.32 22.25
CA GLY A 36 1.96 4.15 21.52
C GLY A 36 2.80 3.35 20.51
N ILE A 37 3.23 2.15 20.88
CA ILE A 37 4.01 1.26 20.00
C ILE A 37 3.17 0.85 18.79
N LEU A 38 1.90 0.52 18.99
CA LEU A 38 1.00 0.10 17.91
C LEU A 38 0.77 1.23 16.90
N GLY A 39 0.52 2.46 17.36
CA GLY A 39 0.37 3.62 16.48
C GLY A 39 1.61 3.89 15.62
N ASN A 40 2.80 3.90 16.23
CA ASN A 40 4.06 4.10 15.51
C ASN A 40 4.37 2.95 14.54
N SER A 41 3.98 1.72 14.89
CA SER A 41 4.16 0.55 14.02
C SER A 41 3.28 0.64 12.78
N ARG A 42 2.03 1.10 12.90
CA ARG A 42 1.13 1.35 11.76
C ARG A 42 1.67 2.46 10.86
N ARG A 43 2.07 3.59 11.43
CA ARG A 43 2.68 4.69 10.68
C ARG A 43 3.89 4.23 9.85
N ARG A 44 4.81 3.49 10.47
CA ARG A 44 5.99 2.95 9.78
C ARG A 44 5.63 1.90 8.73
N ALA A 45 4.54 1.16 8.91
CA ALA A 45 4.06 0.21 7.91
C ALA A 45 3.51 0.93 6.69
N ASP A 46 2.77 2.03 6.89
CA ASP A 46 2.26 2.87 5.81
C ASP A 46 3.42 3.53 5.03
N GLU A 47 4.42 4.09 5.72
CA GLU A 47 5.65 4.64 5.10
C GLU A 47 6.37 3.59 4.23
N ARG A 48 6.52 2.35 4.72
CA ARG A 48 7.12 1.26 3.93
C ARG A 48 6.28 0.85 2.73
N THR A 49 4.96 0.91 2.86
CA THR A 49 4.04 0.58 1.77
C THR A 49 4.12 1.65 0.68
N ALA A 50 4.23 2.93 1.07
CA ALA A 50 4.53 4.02 0.15
C ALA A 50 5.84 3.80 -0.62
N ASP A 51 6.93 3.46 0.09
CA ASP A 51 8.23 3.13 -0.53
C ASP A 51 8.14 1.97 -1.54
N GLN A 52 7.30 0.96 -1.26
CA GLN A 52 7.08 -0.16 -2.18
C GLN A 52 6.40 0.30 -3.47
N ILE A 53 5.37 1.14 -3.36
CA ILE A 53 4.66 1.71 -4.51
C ILE A 53 5.61 2.60 -5.31
N ALA A 54 6.40 3.46 -4.66
CA ALA A 54 7.38 4.33 -5.31
C ALA A 54 8.42 3.54 -6.13
N LYS A 55 8.94 2.46 -5.57
CA LYS A 55 9.89 1.57 -6.25
C LYS A 55 9.24 0.86 -7.43
N ALA A 56 8.02 0.33 -7.26
CA ALA A 56 7.30 -0.33 -8.34
C ALA A 56 7.06 0.60 -9.53
N LEU A 57 6.60 1.83 -9.26
CA LEU A 57 6.36 2.82 -10.29
C LEU A 57 7.66 3.29 -10.96
N THR A 58 8.72 3.49 -10.18
CA THR A 58 10.04 3.83 -10.72
C THR A 58 10.57 2.72 -11.64
N SER A 59 10.43 1.45 -11.25
CA SER A 59 10.79 0.31 -12.11
C SER A 59 10.00 0.31 -13.42
N TYR A 60 8.69 0.54 -13.37
CA TYR A 60 7.87 0.65 -14.57
C TYR A 60 8.35 1.77 -15.50
N ILE A 61 8.59 2.97 -14.96
CA ILE A 61 9.05 4.12 -15.73
C ILE A 61 10.39 3.83 -16.43
N VAL A 62 11.32 3.20 -15.70
CA VAL A 62 12.66 2.87 -16.23
C VAL A 62 12.59 1.78 -17.30
N GLU A 63 11.76 0.76 -17.12
CA GLU A 63 11.65 -0.37 -18.05
C GLU A 63 10.85 -0.01 -19.32
N SER A 64 9.75 0.72 -19.16
CA SER A 64 8.89 1.11 -20.28
C SER A 64 9.38 2.35 -21.03
N GLY A 65 10.18 3.20 -20.37
CA GLY A 65 10.52 4.53 -20.87
C GLY A 65 9.37 5.53 -20.79
N ASP A 66 8.23 5.16 -20.18
CA ASP A 66 7.05 6.01 -20.04
C ASP A 66 7.23 7.02 -18.89
N THR A 67 8.11 8.00 -19.10
CA THR A 67 8.52 8.97 -18.08
C THR A 67 7.41 9.88 -17.57
N LYS A 68 6.29 9.98 -18.30
CA LYS A 68 5.12 10.80 -17.94
C LYS A 68 3.87 9.97 -17.68
N LEU A 69 3.98 8.64 -17.75
CA LEU A 69 2.86 7.71 -17.64
C LEU A 69 1.78 7.89 -18.74
N GLU A 70 2.10 8.54 -19.87
CA GLU A 70 1.15 8.82 -20.96
C GLU A 70 0.71 7.54 -21.68
N ILE A 71 1.56 6.51 -21.70
CA ILE A 71 1.21 5.19 -22.24
C ILE A 71 0.27 4.51 -21.26
N LEU A 72 0.62 4.47 -19.97
CA LEU A 72 -0.18 3.81 -18.94
C LEU A 72 -1.57 4.45 -18.74
N ASP A 73 -1.63 5.78 -18.81
CA ASP A 73 -2.83 6.63 -18.79
C ASP A 73 -3.68 6.47 -20.06
N GLY A 74 -3.11 5.89 -21.12
CA GLY A 74 -3.80 5.72 -22.41
C GLY A 74 -4.01 7.02 -23.18
N THR A 75 -3.35 8.11 -22.79
CA THR A 75 -3.38 9.39 -23.53
C THR A 75 -2.49 9.34 -24.78
N ASN A 76 -1.51 8.44 -24.83
CA ASN A 76 -0.71 8.19 -26.02
C ASN A 76 -1.44 7.28 -27.02
N THR A 77 -1.86 7.84 -28.17
CA THR A 77 -2.61 7.13 -29.21
C THR A 77 -1.80 6.12 -30.02
N ASP A 78 -0.48 6.15 -29.94
CA ASP A 78 0.38 5.21 -30.68
C ASP A 78 0.42 3.83 -30.02
N TYR A 79 -0.06 3.72 -28.79
CA TYR A 79 -0.06 2.49 -28.01
C TYR A 79 -1.47 2.13 -27.53
N THR A 80 -1.70 0.83 -27.38
CA THR A 80 -2.88 0.28 -26.70
C THR A 80 -2.40 -0.49 -25.49
N VAL A 81 -2.96 -0.19 -24.32
CA VAL A 81 -2.65 -0.87 -23.06
C VAL A 81 -3.76 -1.83 -22.69
N THR A 82 -3.39 -3.08 -22.42
CA THR A 82 -4.25 -4.10 -21.84
C THR A 82 -3.56 -4.74 -20.64
N TYR A 83 -4.31 -5.50 -19.86
CA TYR A 83 -3.81 -6.08 -18.61
C TYR A 83 -4.03 -7.58 -18.59
N GLU A 84 -3.05 -8.30 -18.06
CA GLU A 84 -3.14 -9.72 -17.79
C GLU A 84 -2.83 -9.99 -16.31
N GLN A 85 -3.39 -11.06 -15.76
CA GLN A 85 -2.92 -11.59 -14.49
C GLN A 85 -1.53 -12.25 -14.66
N ALA A 86 -0.87 -12.58 -13.56
CA ALA A 86 0.43 -13.24 -13.58
C ALA A 86 0.41 -14.62 -14.28
N ASP A 87 -0.75 -15.25 -14.41
CA ASP A 87 -0.95 -16.51 -15.14
C ASP A 87 -1.21 -16.31 -16.65
N GLY A 88 -1.22 -15.07 -17.13
CA GLY A 88 -1.46 -14.71 -18.54
C GLY A 88 -2.93 -14.60 -18.92
N THR A 89 -3.87 -14.75 -17.97
CA THR A 89 -5.29 -14.54 -18.25
C THR A 89 -5.58 -13.05 -18.47
N PRO A 90 -6.32 -12.67 -19.53
CA PRO A 90 -6.62 -11.27 -19.80
C PRO A 90 -7.63 -10.72 -18.79
N VAL A 91 -7.45 -9.47 -18.39
CA VAL A 91 -8.32 -8.74 -17.45
C VAL A 91 -9.16 -7.72 -18.22
N ASN A 92 -10.49 -7.84 -18.15
CA ASN A 92 -11.42 -6.94 -18.83
C ASN A 92 -12.69 -6.69 -17.99
N PRO A 93 -13.02 -5.43 -17.65
CA PRO A 93 -12.22 -4.22 -17.89
C PRO A 93 -10.96 -4.19 -17.02
N GLY A 94 -9.85 -3.74 -17.61
CA GLY A 94 -8.61 -3.51 -16.88
C GLY A 94 -8.65 -2.24 -16.02
N PRO A 95 -7.62 -1.99 -15.19
CA PRO A 95 -7.50 -0.73 -14.45
C PRO A 95 -7.50 0.49 -15.37
N ASN A 96 -8.28 1.50 -15.02
CA ASN A 96 -8.34 2.76 -15.76
C ASN A 96 -7.45 3.78 -15.07
N VAL A 97 -6.16 3.75 -15.39
CA VAL A 97 -5.20 4.71 -14.84
C VAL A 97 -5.49 6.09 -15.46
N SER A 98 -5.53 7.12 -14.62
CA SER A 98 -5.65 8.50 -15.07
C SER A 98 -4.57 9.36 -14.42
N VAL A 99 -3.78 10.07 -15.23
CA VAL A 99 -2.62 10.84 -14.76
C VAL A 99 -2.87 12.33 -15.01
N GLY A 100 -2.77 13.15 -13.96
CA GLY A 100 -2.99 14.59 -14.07
C GLY A 100 -3.28 15.27 -12.73
N THR A 101 -3.36 16.60 -12.74
CA THR A 101 -3.78 17.38 -11.57
C THR A 101 -5.29 17.31 -11.40
N GLY A 102 -5.78 16.88 -10.24
CA GLY A 102 -7.21 16.90 -9.89
C GLY A 102 -8.03 15.70 -10.42
N VAL A 103 -7.38 14.59 -10.78
CA VAL A 103 -8.04 13.35 -11.24
C VAL A 103 -8.14 12.32 -10.10
N THR A 104 -9.17 11.48 -10.17
CA THR A 104 -9.56 10.40 -9.23
C THR A 104 -8.55 9.21 -9.15
N PRO A 105 -8.61 8.29 -8.16
CA PRO A 105 -7.56 7.95 -7.17
C PRO A 105 -6.31 7.18 -7.64
N PRO A 106 -5.18 7.24 -6.89
CA PRO A 106 -3.97 6.43 -7.10
C PRO A 106 -4.23 4.91 -7.01
N GLN A 107 -5.44 4.54 -6.61
CA GLN A 107 -5.98 3.20 -6.53
C GLN A 107 -5.81 2.43 -7.85
N GLU A 108 -6.21 3.03 -8.97
CA GLU A 108 -6.13 2.36 -10.27
C GLU A 108 -4.68 2.20 -10.72
N LEU A 109 -3.79 3.13 -10.36
CA LEU A 109 -2.35 3.00 -10.60
C LEU A 109 -1.73 1.85 -9.79
N VAL A 110 -2.04 1.77 -8.50
CA VAL A 110 -1.58 0.65 -7.63
C VAL A 110 -2.14 -0.68 -8.11
N LYS A 111 -3.38 -0.70 -8.61
CA LYS A 111 -4.00 -1.89 -9.20
C LYS A 111 -3.35 -2.28 -10.53
N ALA A 112 -3.02 -1.31 -11.38
CA ALA A 112 -2.31 -1.53 -12.64
C ALA A 112 -0.92 -2.14 -12.41
N LEU A 113 -0.16 -1.62 -11.43
CA LEU A 113 1.17 -2.13 -11.09
C LEU A 113 1.18 -3.57 -10.53
N GLN A 114 0.02 -4.09 -10.11
CA GLN A 114 -0.14 -5.48 -9.67
C GLN A 114 -0.43 -6.45 -10.83
N HIS A 115 -0.76 -5.94 -12.01
CA HIS A 115 -1.00 -6.74 -13.21
C HIS A 115 0.23 -6.78 -14.11
N VAL A 116 0.25 -7.73 -15.05
CA VAL A 116 1.14 -7.67 -16.21
C VAL A 116 0.55 -6.63 -17.17
N ILE A 117 1.30 -5.56 -17.42
CA ILE A 117 0.90 -4.47 -18.30
C ILE A 117 1.35 -4.85 -19.72
N VAL A 118 0.40 -5.03 -20.62
CA VAL A 118 0.64 -5.40 -22.01
C VAL A 118 0.46 -4.17 -22.88
N VAL A 119 1.54 -3.74 -23.52
CA VAL A 119 1.57 -2.56 -24.38
C VAL A 119 1.76 -3.01 -25.83
N GLU A 120 0.77 -2.74 -26.68
CA GLU A 120 0.87 -2.94 -28.13
C GLU A 120 1.11 -1.60 -28.82
N ASN A 121 2.10 -1.54 -29.71
CA ASN A 121 2.27 -0.41 -30.61
C ASN A 121 1.32 -0.54 -31.82
N ASN A 122 0.47 0.45 -32.01
CA ASN A 122 -0.61 0.42 -32.99
C ASN A 122 -0.13 0.37 -34.44
N THR A 123 1.04 0.94 -34.73
CA THR A 123 1.65 0.98 -36.07
C THR A 123 2.42 -0.29 -36.40
N THR A 124 3.28 -0.75 -35.49
CA THR A 124 4.20 -1.88 -35.73
C THR A 124 3.60 -3.23 -35.35
N LYS A 125 2.48 -3.25 -34.61
CA LYS A 125 1.87 -4.45 -34.02
C LYS A 125 2.81 -5.24 -33.11
N ARG A 126 3.84 -4.57 -32.59
CA ARG A 126 4.74 -5.14 -31.59
C ARG A 126 4.11 -5.03 -30.21
N THR A 127 4.06 -6.14 -29.50
CA THR A 127 3.60 -6.22 -28.11
C THR A 127 4.79 -6.38 -27.17
N VAL A 128 4.80 -5.62 -26.08
CA VAL A 128 5.76 -5.73 -24.98
C VAL A 128 4.99 -5.89 -23.68
N LYS A 129 5.48 -6.75 -22.79
CA LYS A 129 4.87 -6.98 -21.48
C LYS A 129 5.79 -6.46 -20.39
N TYR A 130 5.20 -5.81 -19.41
CA TYR A 130 5.88 -5.17 -18.29
C TYR A 130 5.28 -5.66 -16.97
N GLY A 131 6.12 -5.86 -15.95
CA GLY A 131 5.66 -6.25 -14.61
C GLY A 131 5.22 -7.72 -14.49
N PRO A 132 4.47 -8.08 -13.43
CA PRO A 132 3.94 -7.19 -12.39
C PRO A 132 5.04 -6.62 -11.49
N TYR A 133 4.84 -5.41 -10.98
CA TYR A 133 5.81 -4.71 -10.12
C TYR A 133 5.42 -4.73 -8.64
N LEU A 134 4.14 -4.93 -8.36
CA LEU A 134 3.59 -5.15 -7.02
C LEU A 134 2.97 -6.54 -6.93
N THR A 135 3.16 -7.19 -5.79
CA THR A 135 2.58 -8.51 -5.53
C THR A 135 1.44 -8.38 -4.52
N PRO A 136 0.25 -8.93 -4.79
CA PRO A 136 -0.84 -8.94 -3.80
C PRO A 136 -0.37 -9.54 -2.48
N LYS A 137 -0.94 -9.07 -1.37
CA LYS A 137 -0.68 -9.68 -0.05
C LYS A 137 -1.11 -11.15 -0.07
N GLU A 138 -0.42 -11.99 0.68
CA GLU A 138 -0.65 -13.43 0.68
C GLU A 138 -2.12 -13.77 0.98
N GLY A 139 -2.74 -14.58 0.09
CA GLY A 139 -4.14 -14.97 0.20
C GLY A 139 -5.15 -13.84 -0.10
N LYS A 140 -4.71 -12.74 -0.71
CA LYS A 140 -5.58 -11.64 -1.16
C LYS A 140 -5.58 -11.55 -2.68
N ASP A 141 -6.75 -11.21 -3.22
CA ASP A 141 -6.89 -10.86 -4.63
C ASP A 141 -6.17 -9.55 -4.94
N ILE A 142 -5.90 -9.31 -6.22
CA ILE A 142 -5.31 -8.06 -6.71
C ILE A 142 -6.27 -6.91 -6.36
N GLY A 143 -5.77 -5.92 -5.62
CA GLY A 143 -6.58 -4.81 -5.13
C GLY A 143 -5.72 -3.74 -4.49
N TRP A 144 -6.16 -2.49 -4.60
CA TRP A 144 -5.47 -1.35 -3.97
C TRP A 144 -5.68 -1.34 -2.45
N GLU A 145 -6.78 -1.93 -1.98
CA GLU A 145 -7.21 -1.96 -0.57
C GLU A 145 -6.17 -2.65 0.31
N ASN A 146 -5.44 -3.59 -0.27
CA ASN A 146 -4.31 -4.26 0.39
C ASN A 146 -3.16 -3.30 0.69
N TYR A 147 -3.08 -2.17 0.01
CA TYR A 147 -2.04 -1.16 0.14
C TYR A 147 -2.51 0.09 0.89
N ALA A 148 -3.80 0.20 1.22
CA ALA A 148 -4.37 1.35 1.91
C ALA A 148 -3.63 1.66 3.23
N PRO A 149 -3.39 2.95 3.57
CA PRO A 149 -2.85 3.32 4.86
C PRO A 149 -3.73 2.83 6.01
N THR A 150 -3.11 2.48 7.13
CA THR A 150 -3.77 1.89 8.30
C THR A 150 -3.71 2.78 9.54
N TRP A 151 -2.86 3.79 9.53
CA TRP A 151 -2.74 4.76 10.62
C TRP A 151 -3.73 5.91 10.43
N SER A 152 -4.42 6.29 11.51
CA SER A 152 -5.43 7.36 11.52
C SER A 152 -4.87 8.76 11.23
N GLY A 153 -3.56 8.90 11.05
CA GLY A 153 -2.97 10.17 10.61
C GLY A 153 -2.70 10.21 9.11
N HIS A 154 -3.08 9.18 8.34
CA HIS A 154 -2.89 9.07 6.89
C HIS A 154 -4.23 8.83 6.16
N GLU A 155 -5.29 9.51 6.58
CA GLU A 155 -6.67 9.21 6.14
C GLU A 155 -6.94 9.60 4.69
N ASP A 156 -6.15 10.51 4.11
CA ASP A 156 -6.27 10.97 2.71
C ASP A 156 -5.48 10.11 1.70
N GLY A 157 -4.78 9.08 2.18
CA GLY A 157 -4.12 8.11 1.30
C GLY A 157 -2.62 8.34 1.08
N TYR A 158 -2.18 8.08 -0.14
CA TYR A 158 -0.84 8.39 -0.65
C TYR A 158 -0.90 9.45 -1.75
N SER A 159 0.04 10.38 -1.70
CA SER A 159 0.39 11.26 -2.81
C SER A 159 1.50 10.60 -3.63
N ILE A 160 1.33 10.51 -4.95
CA ILE A 160 2.29 9.93 -5.88
C ILE A 160 2.83 11.03 -6.78
N ILE A 161 4.13 11.23 -6.75
CA ILE A 161 4.83 12.30 -7.46
C ILE A 161 5.73 11.66 -8.49
N VAL A 162 5.58 12.01 -9.77
CA VAL A 162 6.42 11.49 -10.86
C VAL A 162 7.34 12.59 -11.37
N PHE A 163 8.64 12.35 -11.29
CA PHE A 163 9.68 13.22 -11.81
C PHE A 163 10.17 12.69 -13.15
N SER A 164 9.54 13.15 -14.24
CA SER A 164 9.84 12.69 -15.61
C SER A 164 11.32 12.85 -16.00
N ASN A 165 11.93 13.98 -15.64
CA ASN A 165 13.35 14.27 -15.91
C ASN A 165 14.31 13.33 -15.16
N LEU A 166 13.89 12.81 -14.01
CA LEU A 166 14.71 11.92 -13.16
C LEU A 166 14.33 10.45 -13.32
N GLN A 167 13.33 10.14 -14.15
CA GLN A 167 12.75 8.81 -14.31
C GLN A 167 12.44 8.14 -12.96
N LYS A 168 11.93 8.94 -12.02
CA LYS A 168 11.73 8.53 -10.63
C LYS A 168 10.32 8.86 -10.19
N ALA A 169 9.73 7.99 -9.37
CA ALA A 169 8.55 8.30 -8.59
C ALA A 169 8.88 8.42 -7.10
N ASP A 170 8.14 9.28 -6.40
CA ASP A 170 8.13 9.38 -4.94
C ASP A 170 6.69 9.25 -4.44
N VAL A 171 6.51 8.60 -3.30
CA VAL A 171 5.19 8.31 -2.75
C VAL A 171 5.21 8.59 -1.26
N VAL A 172 4.29 9.42 -0.80
CA VAL A 172 4.23 9.88 0.59
C VAL A 172 2.82 9.74 1.12
N PRO A 173 2.61 9.17 2.32
CA PRO A 173 1.29 9.15 2.94
C PRO A 173 0.86 10.56 3.36
N VAL A 174 -0.40 10.91 3.12
CA VAL A 174 -0.92 12.27 3.29
C VAL A 174 -1.84 12.35 4.52
N PRO A 175 -1.61 13.30 5.44
CA PRO A 175 -2.53 13.56 6.55
C PRO A 175 -3.80 14.27 6.11
N GLU A 176 -4.86 14.11 6.89
CA GLU A 176 -6.18 14.72 6.67
C GLU A 176 -6.08 16.25 6.45
N ASN A 177 -6.73 16.75 5.40
CA ASN A 177 -6.84 18.18 5.04
C ASN A 177 -5.57 18.85 4.48
N ASN A 178 -4.58 18.10 3.97
CA ASN A 178 -3.49 18.73 3.22
C ASN A 178 -3.86 18.88 1.73
N THR A 179 -4.42 20.04 1.37
CA THR A 179 -4.85 20.33 -0.01
C THR A 179 -3.73 20.71 -0.97
N THR A 180 -2.48 20.78 -0.52
CA THR A 180 -1.33 21.09 -1.37
C THR A 180 -0.05 20.47 -0.84
N VAL A 181 0.49 19.48 -1.55
CA VAL A 181 1.90 19.07 -1.39
C VAL A 181 2.64 19.64 -2.60
N GLN A 182 3.43 20.71 -2.40
CA GLN A 182 4.38 21.20 -3.40
C GLN A 182 5.69 20.40 -3.28
N ASP A 183 6.43 20.27 -4.38
CA ASP A 183 7.79 19.75 -4.32
C ASP A 183 8.72 20.67 -3.51
N SER A 184 9.96 20.24 -3.31
CA SER A 184 11.00 21.03 -2.62
C SER A 184 11.41 22.32 -3.35
N VAL A 185 10.80 22.64 -4.49
CA VAL A 185 11.15 23.76 -5.38
C VAL A 185 9.93 24.67 -5.70
N GLY A 186 8.72 24.31 -5.25
CA GLY A 186 7.50 25.10 -5.41
C GLY A 186 6.76 24.89 -6.73
N ASP A 187 7.08 23.86 -7.52
CA ASP A 187 6.36 23.56 -8.78
C ASP A 187 5.16 22.63 -8.53
N THR A 188 4.09 22.83 -9.31
CA THR A 188 2.87 22.00 -9.27
C THR A 188 3.16 20.60 -9.84
N LEU A 189 2.96 19.58 -9.00
CA LEU A 189 3.24 18.19 -9.30
C LEU A 189 2.23 17.61 -10.28
N ALA A 190 2.72 16.86 -11.28
CA ALA A 190 1.94 16.40 -12.43
C ALA A 190 0.87 15.33 -12.13
N CYS A 191 0.83 14.77 -10.92
CA CYS A 191 -0.17 13.79 -10.52
C CYS A 191 -0.53 14.00 -9.05
N GLU A 192 -1.72 14.55 -8.79
CA GLU A 192 -2.30 14.58 -7.45
C GLU A 192 -3.43 13.58 -7.49
N VAL A 193 -3.27 12.49 -6.75
CA VAL A 193 -4.30 11.48 -6.70
C VAL A 193 -4.55 11.19 -5.22
N LYS A 194 -5.80 11.33 -4.76
CA LYS A 194 -6.24 11.12 -3.36
C LYS A 194 -6.81 9.72 -3.20
N LEU A 195 -6.33 8.92 -2.24
CA LEU A 195 -7.00 7.68 -1.85
C LEU A 195 -7.88 7.98 -0.64
N ALA A 196 -9.14 8.34 -0.88
CA ALA A 196 -10.14 8.23 0.18
C ALA A 196 -10.45 6.73 0.42
N PRO A 197 -10.76 6.31 1.66
CA PRO A 197 -11.26 4.97 1.97
C PRO A 197 -12.59 4.66 1.28
#